data_AF-A0AAW4VC82-F1
#
_entry.id   AF-A0AAW4VC82-F1
#
_cell.length_a   1.000
_cell.length_b   1.000
_cell.length_c   1.000
_cell.angle_alpha   90.00
_cell.angle_beta   90.00
_cell.angle_gamma   90.00
#
_symmetry.space_group_name_H-M   'P 1'
#
loop_
_entity.id
_entity.type
_entity.pdbx_description
1 polymer ?
#
loop_
_entity_poly.entity_id
_entity_poly.type
_entity_poly.pdbx_seq_one_letter_code
_entity_poly.pdbx_strand_id
1 'polypeptide(L)'
;MFEGRMAGNAQPRTRMENNGLSVSVPLPEDGRRNEELEVVMTHNCLLDAVRNGDLVRLGEDGPAGGEQRTALKACRDRQSGLWGLRCGNKITVLPQYREVFDLCADRAAVRFEDGRTGVVDDSGTPLMVTDRCRRLRFLKGELLSVTKEDGSDYYTDLKTNRTYQERPVVFS
;
A
#
# COMPACT_ATOMS: atom_id res chain seq x y z
N MET A 1 -10.49 41.28 53.47
CA MET A 1 -11.09 40.01 53.91
C MET A 1 -12.60 40.14 53.78
N PHE A 2 -13.20 39.42 52.83
CA PHE A 2 -14.53 38.79 52.86
C PHE A 2 -14.72 38.12 51.49
N GLU A 3 -14.85 36.80 51.53
CA GLU A 3 -15.09 35.88 50.44
C GLU A 3 -16.60 35.73 50.25
N GLY A 4 -17.08 35.67 49.01
CA GLY A 4 -18.51 35.48 48.71
C GLY A 4 -18.67 34.82 47.35
N ARG A 5 -18.65 33.48 47.34
CA ARG A 5 -18.98 32.65 46.18
C ARG A 5 -20.49 32.60 46.02
N MET A 6 -20.99 32.82 44.81
CA MET A 6 -22.34 32.37 44.44
C MET A 6 -22.23 31.48 43.21
N ALA A 7 -22.52 30.19 43.41
CA ALA A 7 -22.83 29.26 42.34
C ALA A 7 -24.34 29.35 42.04
N GLY A 8 -24.70 29.49 40.78
CA GLY A 8 -26.08 29.47 40.32
C GLY A 8 -26.19 28.65 39.04
N ASN A 9 -26.51 27.37 39.18
CA ASN A 9 -26.88 26.48 38.09
C ASN A 9 -28.32 26.79 37.65
N ALA A 10 -28.53 27.14 36.38
CA ALA A 10 -29.85 27.09 35.76
C ALA A 10 -29.72 26.68 34.28
N GLN A 11 -30.11 25.44 34.00
CA GLN A 11 -30.38 24.97 32.63
C GLN A 11 -31.69 25.60 32.13
N PRO A 12 -31.80 25.90 30.83
CA PRO A 12 -32.92 26.64 30.27
C PRO A 12 -34.03 25.70 29.82
N ARG A 13 -35.30 25.98 30.14
CA ARG A 13 -36.42 25.36 29.42
C ARG A 13 -37.64 26.28 29.32
N THR A 14 -38.00 26.51 28.05
CA THR A 14 -39.34 26.69 27.46
C THR A 14 -40.15 27.95 27.79
N ARG A 15 -40.43 28.77 26.77
CA ARG A 15 -41.69 28.71 26.00
C ARG A 15 -41.65 29.67 24.79
N MET A 16 -42.14 29.18 23.65
CA MET A 16 -42.32 29.87 22.35
C MET A 16 -43.08 31.19 22.44
N GLU A 17 -42.77 32.15 21.54
CA GLU A 17 -43.68 32.54 20.45
C GLU A 17 -43.02 33.53 19.46
N ASN A 18 -43.16 33.16 18.17
CA ASN A 18 -43.33 33.99 16.98
C ASN A 18 -42.17 34.67 16.20
N ASN A 19 -42.21 34.33 14.90
CA ASN A 19 -41.91 35.10 13.70
C ASN A 19 -40.46 35.37 13.27
N GLY A 20 -40.04 34.61 12.25
CA GLY A 20 -38.94 35.02 11.37
C GLY A 20 -38.44 33.94 10.41
N LEU A 21 -39.27 33.53 9.44
CA LEU A 21 -38.88 33.02 8.10
C LEU A 21 -37.83 31.89 8.02
N SER A 22 -38.31 30.65 7.91
CA SER A 22 -37.56 29.50 7.39
C SER A 22 -37.67 29.42 5.86
N VAL A 23 -36.53 29.41 5.16
CA VAL A 23 -36.42 28.80 3.84
C VAL A 23 -35.61 27.53 4.01
N SER A 24 -36.32 26.40 4.08
CA SER A 24 -35.73 25.07 3.97
C SER A 24 -35.84 24.66 2.50
N VAL A 25 -34.72 24.40 1.84
CA VAL A 25 -34.71 23.68 0.55
C VAL A 25 -34.20 22.26 0.82
N PRO A 26 -34.95 21.21 0.43
CA PRO A 26 -34.58 19.83 0.67
C PRO A 26 -33.46 19.38 -0.27
N LEU A 27 -32.55 18.56 0.25
CA LEU A 27 -31.78 17.60 -0.54
C LEU A 27 -32.74 16.46 -0.95
N PRO A 28 -32.66 15.93 -2.18
CA PRO A 28 -31.87 14.71 -2.32
C PRO A 28 -31.09 14.58 -3.64
N GLU A 29 -30.26 13.54 -3.61
CA GLU A 29 -29.29 12.99 -4.56
C GLU A 29 -29.53 13.15 -6.07
N ASP A 30 -28.43 13.46 -6.77
CA ASP A 30 -27.87 12.74 -7.94
C ASP A 30 -27.32 13.71 -9.00
N GLY A 31 -26.22 13.32 -9.64
CA GLY A 31 -25.62 14.03 -10.75
C GLY A 31 -24.23 14.59 -10.45
N ARG A 32 -23.23 13.70 -10.57
CA ARG A 32 -21.85 14.08 -10.92
C ARG A 32 -21.88 15.12 -12.03
N ARG A 33 -21.57 16.37 -11.70
CA ARG A 33 -21.21 17.37 -12.71
C ARG A 33 -19.70 17.27 -12.85
N ASN A 34 -19.27 16.31 -13.67
CA ASN A 34 -17.93 16.38 -14.23
C ASN A 34 -17.95 17.57 -15.18
N GLU A 35 -17.47 18.73 -14.71
CA GLU A 35 -16.92 19.72 -15.63
C GLU A 35 -15.71 19.07 -16.27
N GLU A 36 -15.94 18.43 -17.42
CA GLU A 36 -14.91 17.85 -18.27
C GLU A 36 -14.06 19.02 -18.80
N LEU A 37 -12.95 19.28 -18.11
CA LEU A 37 -12.00 20.31 -18.51
C LEU A 37 -11.36 19.89 -19.85
N GLU A 38 -11.57 20.67 -20.90
CA GLU A 38 -10.88 20.47 -22.17
C GLU A 38 -9.44 20.99 -22.08
N VAL A 39 -8.48 20.14 -22.41
CA VAL A 39 -7.07 20.51 -22.48
C VAL A 39 -6.77 21.09 -23.87
N VAL A 40 -6.61 22.40 -23.95
CA VAL A 40 -6.17 23.07 -25.19
C VAL A 40 -4.65 23.07 -25.26
N MET A 41 -4.08 22.45 -26.29
CA MET A 41 -2.64 22.42 -26.54
C MET A 41 -2.30 22.84 -27.98
N THR A 42 -1.06 23.27 -28.20
CA THR A 42 -0.58 23.61 -29.55
C THR A 42 -0.34 22.36 -30.39
N HIS A 43 -0.39 22.49 -31.72
CA HIS A 43 -0.22 21.36 -32.64
C HIS A 43 1.10 20.59 -32.41
N ASN A 44 2.19 21.31 -32.14
CA ASN A 44 3.50 20.68 -31.88
C ASN A 44 3.49 19.89 -30.56
N CYS A 45 2.87 20.44 -29.51
CA CYS A 45 2.72 19.75 -28.22
C CYS A 45 1.88 18.47 -28.35
N LEU A 46 0.84 18.48 -29.18
CA LEU A 46 0.04 17.29 -29.46
C LEU A 46 0.86 16.21 -30.17
N LEU A 47 1.66 16.59 -31.16
CA LEU A 47 2.50 15.64 -31.90
C LEU A 47 3.56 14.99 -31.01
N ASP A 48 4.16 15.76 -30.11
CA ASP A 48 5.08 15.22 -29.11
C ASP A 48 4.36 14.29 -28.14
N ALA A 49 3.18 14.65 -27.65
CA ALA A 49 2.39 13.80 -26.74
C ALA A 49 1.98 12.47 -27.40
N VAL A 50 1.61 12.49 -28.70
CA VAL A 50 1.29 11.27 -29.47
C VAL A 50 2.51 10.41 -29.70
N ARG A 51 3.66 11.02 -30.01
CA ARG A 51 4.93 10.30 -30.22
C ARG A 51 5.44 9.65 -28.94
N ASN A 52 5.27 10.33 -27.81
CA ASN A 52 5.78 9.92 -26.51
C ASN A 52 4.78 9.07 -25.70
N GLY A 53 3.53 8.95 -26.18
CA GLY A 53 2.48 8.15 -25.53
C GLY A 53 1.86 8.80 -24.27
N ASP A 54 2.01 10.11 -24.09
CA ASP A 54 1.60 10.84 -22.89
C ASP A 54 0.15 11.37 -22.92
N LEU A 55 -0.63 11.08 -23.97
CA LEU A 55 -2.00 11.58 -24.12
C LEU A 55 -2.96 11.06 -23.04
N VAL A 56 -2.63 9.93 -22.38
CA VAL A 56 -3.41 9.38 -21.24
C VAL A 56 -3.17 10.17 -19.93
N ARG A 57 -2.20 11.08 -19.88
CA ARG A 57 -1.73 11.71 -18.63
C ARG A 57 -2.18 13.15 -18.40
N LEU A 58 -2.82 13.81 -19.38
CA LEU A 58 -3.15 15.25 -19.27
C LEU A 58 -4.48 15.57 -18.57
N GLY A 59 -5.18 14.56 -18.03
CA GLY A 59 -6.37 14.78 -17.18
C GLY A 59 -6.08 14.89 -15.67
N GLU A 60 -4.82 14.71 -15.26
CA GLU A 60 -4.43 14.67 -13.85
C GLU A 60 -3.25 15.62 -13.56
N ASP A 61 -3.48 16.93 -13.62
CA ASP A 61 -2.63 17.91 -12.92
C ASP A 61 -3.04 18.01 -11.43
N GLY A 62 -3.14 16.85 -10.78
CA GLY A 62 -2.84 16.66 -9.36
C GLY A 62 -1.44 16.03 -9.25
N PRO A 63 -0.73 16.17 -8.12
CA PRO A 63 0.70 15.83 -8.06
C PRO A 63 0.93 14.38 -8.47
N ALA A 64 1.51 14.17 -9.67
CA ALA A 64 2.03 12.91 -10.19
C ALA A 64 1.20 11.66 -9.80
N GLY A 65 -0.03 11.60 -10.30
CA GLY A 65 -0.99 10.50 -10.12
C GLY A 65 -0.77 9.27 -11.03
N GLY A 66 0.33 9.17 -11.76
CA GLY A 66 0.80 7.85 -12.18
C GLY A 66 1.37 7.20 -10.94
N GLU A 67 0.63 6.32 -10.26
CA GLU A 67 1.06 5.63 -9.04
C GLU A 67 2.54 5.25 -9.15
N GLN A 68 3.44 6.10 -8.65
CA GLN A 68 4.82 5.71 -8.40
C GLN A 68 4.67 4.76 -7.22
N ARG A 69 4.36 3.49 -7.50
CA ARG A 69 4.28 2.44 -6.48
C ARG A 69 5.60 2.53 -5.74
N THR A 70 5.53 3.09 -4.54
CA THR A 70 6.73 3.35 -3.75
C THR A 70 7.32 1.99 -3.42
N ALA A 71 8.63 1.84 -3.61
CA ALA A 71 9.26 0.52 -3.46
C ALA A 71 8.96 -0.05 -2.06
N LEU A 72 8.60 -1.34 -2.02
CA LEU A 72 8.36 -2.07 -0.78
C LEU A 72 9.64 -2.07 0.06
N LYS A 73 9.51 -1.76 1.35
CA LYS A 73 10.63 -1.74 2.29
C LYS A 73 10.28 -2.51 3.55
N ALA A 74 11.26 -3.24 4.08
CA ALA A 74 11.17 -3.82 5.41
C ALA A 74 11.34 -2.73 6.47
N CYS A 75 10.57 -2.82 7.56
CA CYS A 75 10.72 -1.97 8.73
C CYS A 75 10.83 -2.82 9.98
N ARG A 76 11.90 -2.61 10.76
CA ARG A 76 12.10 -3.32 12.03
C ARG A 76 11.48 -2.54 13.16
N ASP A 77 10.61 -3.18 13.91
CA ASP A 77 10.14 -2.65 15.17
C ASP A 77 11.16 -2.92 16.28
N ARG A 78 11.48 -1.88 17.05
CA ARG A 78 12.51 -1.96 18.09
C ARG A 78 12.00 -2.59 19.38
N GLN A 79 10.68 -2.50 19.65
CA GLN A 79 10.10 -3.01 20.88
C GLN A 79 9.93 -4.53 20.82
N SER A 80 9.29 -5.04 19.76
CA SER A 80 9.10 -6.47 19.52
C SER A 80 10.34 -7.16 18.92
N GLY A 81 11.18 -6.40 18.22
CA GLY A 81 12.28 -6.94 17.43
C GLY A 81 11.86 -7.61 16.12
N LEU A 82 10.55 -7.63 15.83
CA LEU A 82 9.96 -8.20 14.62
C LEU A 82 10.03 -7.20 13.45
N TRP A 83 9.80 -7.73 12.26
CA TRP A 83 9.77 -6.99 11.02
C TRP A 83 8.34 -6.88 10.48
N GLY A 84 8.03 -5.70 9.97
CA GLY A 84 6.86 -5.40 9.16
C GLY A 84 7.26 -4.95 7.76
N LEU A 85 6.27 -4.57 6.96
CA LEU A 85 6.46 -4.05 5.60
C LEU A 85 5.80 -2.69 5.47
N ARG A 86 6.40 -1.84 4.63
CA ARG A 86 5.86 -0.53 4.30
C ARG A 86 6.06 -0.19 2.83
N CYS A 87 5.08 0.52 2.28
CA CYS A 87 5.10 1.09 0.95
C CYS A 87 5.21 2.62 1.13
N GLY A 88 6.40 3.16 0.85
CA GLY A 88 6.72 4.57 1.15
C GLY A 88 6.64 4.86 2.65
N ASN A 89 5.75 5.78 3.03
CA ASN A 89 5.51 6.17 4.42
C ASN A 89 4.38 5.38 5.10
N LYS A 90 3.65 4.54 4.35
CA LYS A 90 2.53 3.76 4.86
C LYS A 90 3.00 2.37 5.28
N ILE A 91 2.85 2.04 6.56
CA ILE A 91 3.00 0.66 7.03
C ILE A 91 1.87 -0.17 6.42
N THR A 92 2.23 -1.18 5.63
CA THR A 92 1.27 -2.07 4.96
C THR A 92 1.08 -3.36 5.75
N VAL A 93 2.13 -3.82 6.43
CA VAL A 93 2.09 -4.98 7.31
C VAL A 93 2.70 -4.60 8.66
N LEU A 94 1.94 -4.83 9.72
CA LEU A 94 2.43 -4.64 11.09
C LEU A 94 3.61 -5.58 11.38
N PRO A 95 4.49 -5.24 12.33
CA PRO A 95 5.59 -6.11 12.71
C PRO A 95 5.11 -7.50 13.18
N GLN A 96 5.35 -8.52 12.35
CA GLN A 96 4.93 -9.91 12.62
C GLN A 96 5.93 -10.96 12.09
N TYR A 97 6.86 -10.55 11.23
CA TYR A 97 7.85 -11.46 10.66
C TYR A 97 9.10 -11.51 11.55
N ARG A 98 9.65 -12.69 11.76
CA ARG A 98 10.93 -12.84 12.48
C ARG A 98 12.09 -12.29 11.67
N GLU A 99 11.99 -12.37 10.34
CA GLU A 99 13.03 -11.97 9.41
C GLU A 99 12.42 -11.61 8.06
N VAL A 100 13.03 -10.65 7.37
CA VAL A 100 12.79 -10.37 5.96
C VAL A 100 14.11 -10.63 5.23
N PHE A 101 14.14 -11.69 4.43
CA PHE A 101 15.35 -12.16 3.76
C PHE A 101 15.71 -11.33 2.53
N ASP A 102 14.70 -10.98 1.75
CA ASP A 102 14.87 -10.29 0.48
C ASP A 102 13.57 -9.57 0.06
N LEU A 103 13.71 -8.58 -0.81
CA LEU A 103 12.61 -7.76 -1.33
C LEU A 103 12.75 -7.65 -2.86
N CYS A 104 11.64 -7.82 -3.57
CA CYS A 104 11.61 -7.65 -5.02
C CYS A 104 10.26 -7.07 -5.45
N ALA A 105 10.28 -5.91 -6.10
CA ALA A 105 9.08 -5.17 -6.49
C ALA A 105 8.11 -4.97 -5.30
N ASP A 106 6.94 -5.59 -5.35
CA ASP A 106 5.88 -5.58 -4.34
C ASP A 106 5.81 -6.88 -3.54
N ARG A 107 6.90 -7.66 -3.49
CA ARG A 107 6.98 -8.93 -2.75
C ARG A 107 8.12 -8.93 -1.75
N ALA A 108 7.91 -9.66 -0.67
CA ALA A 108 8.90 -9.89 0.36
C ALA A 108 9.08 -11.38 0.63
N ALA A 109 10.32 -11.82 0.74
CA ALA A 109 10.65 -13.14 1.23
C ALA A 109 10.87 -13.04 2.74
N VAL A 110 10.10 -13.79 3.53
CA VAL A 110 9.99 -13.60 4.98
C VAL A 110 10.08 -14.92 5.75
N ARG A 111 10.42 -14.81 7.03
CA ARG A 111 10.24 -15.87 8.03
C ARG A 111 9.04 -15.51 8.91
N PHE A 112 8.02 -16.36 8.89
CA PHE A 112 6.81 -16.19 9.71
C PHE A 112 7.11 -16.46 11.19
N GLU A 113 6.15 -16.10 12.06
CA GLU A 113 6.28 -16.29 13.50
C GLU A 113 6.41 -17.77 13.92
N ASP A 114 5.74 -18.67 13.20
CA ASP A 114 5.82 -20.13 13.38
C ASP A 114 7.16 -20.74 12.91
N GLY A 115 8.02 -19.91 12.32
CA GLY A 115 9.35 -20.26 11.82
C GLY A 115 9.38 -20.75 10.38
N ARG A 116 8.23 -21.01 9.74
CA ARG A 116 8.16 -21.31 8.30
C ARG A 116 8.64 -20.10 7.50
N THR A 117 9.00 -20.34 6.24
CA THR A 117 9.47 -19.29 5.35
C THR A 117 8.56 -19.19 4.14
N GLY A 118 8.56 -18.05 3.47
CA GLY A 118 7.70 -17.88 2.30
C GLY A 118 7.85 -16.54 1.63
N VAL A 119 7.04 -16.34 0.60
CA VAL A 119 6.91 -15.09 -0.12
C VAL A 119 5.53 -14.51 0.16
N VAL A 120 5.48 -13.23 0.50
CA VAL A 120 4.25 -12.45 0.68
C VAL A 120 4.23 -11.29 -0.30
N ASP A 121 3.04 -10.79 -0.61
CA ASP A 121 2.86 -9.52 -1.32
C ASP A 121 3.02 -8.31 -0.39
N ASP A 122 2.76 -7.11 -0.91
CA ASP A 122 2.89 -5.84 -0.18
C ASP A 122 1.88 -5.69 0.96
N SER A 123 0.75 -6.40 0.88
CA SER A 123 -0.28 -6.50 1.93
C SER A 123 0.01 -7.56 2.98
N GLY A 124 1.06 -8.38 2.77
CA GLY A 124 1.42 -9.49 3.65
C GLY A 124 0.67 -10.78 3.37
N THR A 125 -0.09 -10.86 2.27
CA THR A 125 -0.78 -12.07 1.85
C THR A 125 0.25 -13.10 1.34
N PRO A 126 0.23 -14.35 1.84
CA PRO A 126 1.16 -15.37 1.37
C PRO A 126 0.91 -15.76 -0.09
N LEU A 127 1.93 -15.61 -0.94
CA LEU A 127 1.96 -16.09 -2.32
C LEU A 127 2.56 -17.50 -2.42
N MET A 128 3.50 -17.81 -1.53
CA MET A 128 4.15 -19.11 -1.44
C MET A 128 4.57 -19.36 0.01
N VAL A 129 4.36 -20.56 0.53
CA VAL A 129 4.87 -20.98 1.84
C VAL A 129 5.69 -22.24 1.65
N THR A 130 6.87 -22.26 2.25
CA THR A 130 7.76 -23.42 2.33
C THR A 130 8.11 -23.69 3.79
N ASP A 131 8.78 -24.80 4.05
CA ASP A 131 9.22 -25.15 5.38
C ASP A 131 10.33 -24.20 5.88
N ARG A 132 10.87 -24.49 7.07
CA ARG A 132 11.99 -23.74 7.64
C ARG A 132 13.21 -23.86 6.72
N CYS A 133 13.66 -22.70 6.25
CA CYS A 133 14.85 -22.58 5.42
C CYS A 133 15.78 -21.54 6.04
N ARG A 134 17.06 -21.64 5.72
CA ARG A 134 18.08 -20.71 6.21
C ARG A 134 17.97 -19.36 5.51
N ARG A 135 17.65 -19.36 4.21
CA ARG A 135 17.55 -18.13 3.41
C ARG A 135 16.63 -18.29 2.21
N LEU A 136 15.95 -17.21 1.86
CA LEU A 136 15.24 -17.03 0.59
C LEU A 136 15.86 -15.84 -0.17
N ARG A 137 15.93 -15.92 -1.50
CA ARG A 137 16.39 -14.80 -2.34
C ARG A 137 15.67 -14.81 -3.69
N PHE A 138 15.21 -13.64 -4.11
CA PHE A 138 14.63 -13.45 -5.42
C PHE A 138 15.71 -13.42 -6.50
N LEU A 139 15.46 -14.13 -7.59
CA LEU A 139 16.29 -14.16 -8.78
C LEU A 139 15.49 -13.59 -9.96
N LYS A 140 16.18 -13.33 -11.07
CA LYS A 140 15.53 -12.90 -12.32
C LYS A 140 14.56 -13.98 -12.84
N GLY A 141 13.51 -13.55 -13.53
CA GLY A 141 12.58 -14.45 -14.20
C GLY A 141 11.60 -15.17 -13.27
N GLU A 142 11.12 -14.49 -12.21
CA GLU A 142 10.20 -15.07 -11.21
C GLU A 142 10.74 -16.32 -10.49
N LEU A 143 12.06 -16.46 -10.40
CA LEU A 143 12.69 -17.59 -9.73
C LEU A 143 13.08 -17.20 -8.30
N LEU A 144 12.92 -18.11 -7.35
CA LEU A 144 13.33 -17.96 -5.96
C LEU A 144 14.39 -19.01 -5.64
N SER A 145 15.56 -18.61 -5.14
CA SER A 145 16.48 -19.58 -4.53
C SER A 145 16.15 -19.78 -3.06
N VAL A 146 16.14 -21.04 -2.65
CA VAL A 146 15.88 -21.45 -1.28
C VAL A 146 17.09 -22.21 -0.76
N THR A 147 17.76 -21.64 0.23
CA THR A 147 18.87 -22.29 0.95
C THR A 147 18.32 -22.98 2.17
N LYS A 148 18.43 -24.30 2.22
CA LYS A 148 18.03 -25.12 3.36
C LYS A 148 19.00 -24.94 4.53
N GLU A 149 18.62 -25.47 5.69
CA GLU A 149 19.46 -25.44 6.90
C GLU A 149 20.76 -26.24 6.74
N ASP A 150 20.76 -27.31 5.92
CA ASP A 150 21.95 -28.09 5.58
C ASP A 150 22.90 -27.38 4.60
N GLY A 151 22.53 -26.19 4.13
CA GLY A 151 23.29 -25.39 3.17
C GLY A 151 23.10 -25.78 1.70
N SER A 152 22.30 -26.81 1.41
CA SER A 152 21.91 -27.12 0.04
C SER A 152 20.89 -26.12 -0.49
N ASP A 153 20.98 -25.82 -1.78
CA ASP A 153 20.07 -24.91 -2.46
C ASP A 153 19.10 -25.69 -3.36
N TYR A 154 17.88 -25.18 -3.49
CA TYR A 154 16.96 -25.51 -4.57
C TYR A 154 16.27 -24.23 -5.06
N TYR A 155 15.61 -24.32 -6.20
CA TYR A 155 14.99 -23.17 -6.84
C TYR A 155 13.51 -23.42 -7.03
N THR A 156 12.69 -22.41 -6.81
CA THR A 156 11.24 -22.46 -7.06
C THR A 156 10.86 -21.40 -8.06
N ASP A 157 10.18 -21.79 -9.14
CA ASP A 157 9.53 -20.85 -10.07
C ASP A 157 8.23 -20.37 -9.44
N LEU A 158 8.14 -19.07 -9.15
CA LEU A 158 7.00 -18.45 -8.48
C LEU A 158 5.75 -18.36 -9.36
N LYS A 159 5.86 -18.48 -10.70
CA LYS A 159 4.69 -18.53 -11.59
C LYS A 159 4.06 -19.92 -11.61
N THR A 160 4.90 -20.95 -11.69
CA THR A 160 4.44 -22.34 -11.88
C THR A 160 4.44 -23.16 -10.59
N ASN A 161 5.02 -22.62 -9.52
CA ASN A 161 5.27 -23.28 -8.24
C ASN A 161 6.07 -24.59 -8.37
N ARG A 162 6.88 -24.71 -9.43
CA ARG A 162 7.74 -25.87 -9.69
C ARG A 162 9.08 -25.69 -9.01
N THR A 163 9.62 -26.79 -8.48
CA THR A 163 10.93 -26.82 -7.82
C THR A 163 11.98 -27.50 -8.70
N TYR A 164 13.22 -27.02 -8.60
CA TYR A 164 14.38 -27.48 -9.37
C TYR A 164 15.59 -27.61 -8.44
N GLN A 165 16.37 -28.68 -8.60
CA GLN A 165 17.61 -28.87 -7.82
C GLN A 165 18.76 -28.01 -8.36
N GLU A 166 18.78 -27.81 -9.68
CA GLU A 166 19.73 -26.93 -10.34
C GLU A 166 19.04 -25.66 -10.82
N ARG A 167 19.79 -24.57 -10.93
CA ARG A 167 19.24 -23.29 -11.37
C ARG A 167 18.75 -23.41 -12.82
N PRO A 168 17.46 -23.17 -13.10
CA PRO A 168 16.96 -23.17 -14.46
C PRO A 168 17.63 -22.07 -15.29
N VAL A 169 18.06 -22.44 -16.51
CA VAL A 169 18.54 -21.48 -17.50
C VAL A 169 17.40 -21.23 -18.47
N VAL A 170 16.89 -19.99 -18.48
CA VAL A 170 15.90 -19.59 -19.48
C VAL A 170 16.68 -19.10 -20.70
N PHE A 171 16.61 -19.84 -21.80
CA PHE A 171 17.08 -19.35 -23.09
C PHE A 171 16.09 -18.29 -23.59
N SER A 172 16.61 -17.09 -23.89
CA SER A 172 15.86 -15.95 -24.43
C SER A 172 15.78 -15.98 -25.94
#